data_AF-A0A6B3HB98-F1
#
_entry.id   AF-A0A6B3HB98-F1
#
_cell.length_a   1.000
_cell.length_b   1.000
_cell.length_c   1.000
_cell.angle_alpha   90.00
_cell.angle_beta   90.00
_cell.angle_gamma   90.00
#
_symmetry.space_group_name_H-M   'P 1'
#
loop_
_entity.id
_entity.type
_entity.pdbx_description
1 polymer ?
#
loop_
_entity_poly.entity_id
_entity_poly.type
_entity_poly.pdbx_seq_one_letter_code
_entity_poly.pdbx_strand_id
1 'polypeptide(L)'
;DGKPGIVEGLLSRGDRRVGSVIRAVYESGGRFDGWREHFSYDLWMNCAEKTLPEFGVDVDWYTTRERTYEEVLPWDHLDSGLDKDWLWEDWQDALDETEVEDCR
;
A
#
# COMPACT_ATOMS: atom_id res chain seq x y z
N ASP A 1 -8.09 9.99 12.85
CA ASP A 1 -8.52 9.76 11.45
C ASP A 1 -7.39 9.16 10.63
N GLY A 2 -7.28 7.83 10.56
CA GLY A 2 -6.22 7.11 9.82
C GLY A 2 -6.28 7.25 8.29
N LYS A 3 -6.90 8.30 7.78
CA LYS A 3 -7.14 8.56 6.35
C LYS A 3 -5.83 8.63 5.53
N PRO A 4 -4.76 9.31 5.96
CA PRO A 4 -3.50 9.30 5.22
C PRO A 4 -2.92 7.89 5.06
N GLY A 5 -3.05 7.04 6.09
CA GLY A 5 -2.49 5.69 6.11
C GLY A 5 -3.08 4.75 5.05
N ILE A 6 -4.33 4.97 4.61
CA ILE A 6 -4.92 4.18 3.52
C ILE A 6 -4.26 4.53 2.18
N VAL A 7 -4.00 5.81 1.91
CA VAL A 7 -3.31 6.23 0.68
C VAL A 7 -1.86 5.79 0.69
N GLU A 8 -1.18 5.92 1.84
CA GLU A 8 0.17 5.39 2.03
C GLU A 8 0.20 3.87 1.83
N GLY A 9 -0.81 3.16 2.33
CA GLY A 9 -0.99 1.73 2.12
C GLY A 9 -1.18 1.35 0.66
N LEU A 10 -2.01 2.09 -0.08
CA LEU A 10 -2.24 1.89 -1.51
C LEU A 10 -0.97 2.11 -2.33
N LEU A 11 -0.20 3.15 -1.99
CA LEU A 11 1.04 3.50 -2.71
C LEU A 11 2.19 2.56 -2.38
N SER A 12 2.34 2.16 -1.12
CA SER A 12 3.43 1.26 -0.68
C SER A 12 3.21 -0.19 -1.09
N ARG A 13 1.95 -0.65 -1.13
CA ARG A 13 1.58 -2.03 -1.50
C ARG A 13 1.07 -2.14 -2.95
N GLY A 14 1.11 -1.04 -3.69
CA GLY A 14 0.61 -0.96 -5.05
C GLY A 14 1.45 -1.74 -6.06
N ASP A 15 0.84 -2.08 -7.18
CA ASP A 15 1.54 -2.55 -8.38
C ASP A 15 1.34 -1.58 -9.54
N ARG A 16 1.71 -1.98 -10.76
CA ARG A 16 1.58 -1.16 -11.97
C ARG A 16 0.18 -0.56 -12.18
N ARG A 17 -0.89 -1.23 -11.71
CA ARG A 17 -2.28 -0.75 -11.79
C ARG A 17 -2.50 0.54 -11.00
N VAL A 18 -1.80 0.73 -9.88
CA VAL A 18 -1.84 1.96 -9.08
C VAL A 18 -1.27 3.16 -9.87
N GLY A 19 -0.47 2.91 -10.91
CA GLY A 19 -0.03 3.95 -11.85
C GLY A 19 -1.21 4.71 -12.49
N SER A 20 -2.32 4.04 -12.78
CA SER A 20 -3.53 4.68 -13.29
C SER A 20 -4.17 5.62 -12.27
N VAL A 21 -4.13 5.26 -10.98
CA VAL A 21 -4.62 6.11 -9.88
C VAL A 21 -3.77 7.37 -9.78
N ILE A 22 -2.44 7.22 -9.74
CA ILE A 22 -1.49 8.34 -9.63
C ILE A 22 -1.68 9.31 -10.79
N ARG A 23 -1.83 8.77 -12.01
CA ARG A 23 -2.11 9.58 -13.20
C ARG A 23 -3.42 10.35 -13.07
N ALA A 24 -4.49 9.70 -12.64
CA ALA A 24 -5.80 10.33 -12.47
C ALA A 24 -5.78 11.43 -11.39
N VAL A 25 -5.06 11.23 -10.28
CA VAL A 25 -4.86 12.23 -9.23
C VAL A 25 -4.15 13.46 -9.79
N TYR A 26 -3.05 13.25 -10.53
CA TYR A 26 -2.31 14.32 -11.18
C TYR A 26 -3.15 15.12 -12.19
N GLU A 27 -3.88 14.41 -13.08
CA GLU A 27 -4.77 15.01 -14.07
C GLU A 27 -5.93 15.78 -13.41
N SER A 28 -6.35 15.35 -12.22
CA SER A 28 -7.38 16.00 -11.40
C SER A 28 -6.85 17.13 -10.52
N GLY A 29 -5.56 17.46 -10.61
CA GLY A 29 -4.95 18.61 -9.96
C GLY A 29 -4.11 18.30 -8.72
N GLY A 30 -4.07 17.05 -8.26
CA GLY A 30 -3.29 16.61 -7.10
C GLY A 30 -1.80 16.86 -7.31
N ARG A 31 -1.20 17.67 -6.45
CA ARG A 31 0.22 18.08 -6.48
C ARG A 31 0.66 18.42 -5.07
N PHE A 32 1.94 18.21 -4.79
CA PHE A 32 2.53 18.45 -3.47
C PHE A 32 1.86 17.66 -2.32
N ASP A 33 1.25 16.50 -2.61
CA ASP A 33 0.54 15.66 -1.63
C ASP A 33 1.43 15.10 -0.51
N GLY A 34 2.76 15.26 -0.60
CA GLY A 34 3.69 14.99 0.50
C GLY A 34 3.65 16.04 1.61
N TRP A 35 3.01 17.20 1.39
CA TRP A 35 2.82 18.24 2.40
C TRP A 35 1.39 18.19 2.91
N ARG A 36 1.21 18.18 4.25
CA ARG A 36 -0.11 17.94 4.87
C ARG A 36 -1.16 18.96 4.44
N GLU A 37 -0.78 20.22 4.21
CA GLU A 37 -1.71 21.26 3.77
C GLU A 37 -2.24 21.07 2.34
N HIS A 38 -1.61 20.22 1.52
CA HIS A 38 -2.01 19.97 0.14
C HIS A 38 -2.65 18.60 -0.06
N PHE A 39 -2.41 17.66 0.85
CA PHE A 39 -2.96 16.31 0.77
C PHE A 39 -4.50 16.30 0.77
N SER A 40 -5.08 15.68 -0.26
CA SER A 40 -6.52 15.47 -0.37
C SER A 40 -6.87 13.98 -0.39
N TYR A 41 -7.31 13.45 0.75
CA TYR A 41 -7.76 12.06 0.85
C TYR A 41 -8.90 11.75 -0.15
N ASP A 42 -9.90 12.64 -0.22
CA ASP A 42 -11.07 12.43 -1.07
C ASP A 42 -10.68 12.39 -2.56
N LEU A 43 -9.69 13.18 -2.98
CA LEU A 43 -9.17 13.14 -4.35
C LEU A 43 -8.60 11.75 -4.67
N TRP A 44 -7.75 11.21 -3.78
CA TRP A 44 -7.15 9.89 -3.94
C TRP A 44 -8.19 8.78 -4.01
N MET A 45 -9.17 8.78 -3.10
CA MET A 45 -10.23 7.77 -3.09
C MET A 45 -11.10 7.84 -4.35
N ASN A 46 -11.51 9.06 -4.76
CA ASN A 46 -12.31 9.24 -5.98
C ASN A 46 -11.56 8.79 -7.24
N CYS A 47 -10.25 9.03 -7.32
CA CYS A 47 -9.44 8.58 -8.44
C CYS A 47 -9.24 7.06 -8.43
N ALA A 48 -9.05 6.46 -7.25
CA ALA A 48 -8.92 5.00 -7.10
C ALA A 48 -10.23 4.29 -7.49
N GLU A 49 -11.37 4.74 -6.99
CA GLU A 49 -12.70 4.19 -7.31
C GLU A 49 -13.01 4.24 -8.81
N LYS A 50 -12.52 5.27 -9.52
CA LYS A 50 -12.74 5.40 -10.98
C LYS A 50 -11.82 4.52 -11.83
N THR A 51 -10.66 4.13 -11.32
CA THR A 51 -9.60 3.52 -12.15
C THR A 51 -9.34 2.06 -11.82
N LEU A 52 -9.37 1.67 -10.54
CA LEU A 52 -9.06 0.31 -10.10
C LEU A 52 -10.08 -0.75 -10.56
N PRO A 53 -11.41 -0.46 -10.67
CA PRO A 53 -12.37 -1.46 -11.13
C PRO A 53 -12.10 -2.01 -12.54
N GLU A 54 -11.43 -1.25 -13.41
CA GLU A 54 -11.01 -1.74 -14.75
C GLU A 54 -10.04 -2.92 -14.66
N PHE A 55 -9.37 -3.09 -13.52
CA PHE A 55 -8.42 -4.16 -13.24
C PHE A 55 -8.97 -5.22 -12.27
N GLY A 56 -10.25 -5.12 -11.89
CA GLY A 56 -10.89 -6.05 -10.94
C GLY A 56 -10.35 -5.95 -9.51
N VAL A 57 -9.81 -4.81 -9.12
CA VAL A 57 -9.32 -4.53 -7.75
C VAL A 57 -9.88 -3.21 -7.25
N ASP A 58 -9.73 -2.96 -5.96
CA ASP A 58 -10.11 -1.71 -5.29
C ASP A 58 -9.07 -1.34 -4.22
N VAL A 59 -9.34 -0.30 -3.43
CA VAL A 59 -8.43 0.16 -2.37
C VAL A 59 -8.27 -0.88 -1.27
N ASP A 60 -9.35 -1.58 -0.89
CA ASP A 60 -9.33 -2.60 0.17
C ASP A 60 -8.51 -3.82 -0.24
N TRP A 61 -8.54 -4.18 -1.53
CA TRP A 61 -7.67 -5.20 -2.12
C TRP A 61 -6.19 -4.90 -1.91
N TYR A 62 -5.77 -3.64 -1.88
CA TYR A 62 -4.38 -3.28 -1.59
C TYR A 62 -4.09 -3.14 -0.10
N THR A 63 -5.08 -2.75 0.70
CA THR A 63 -4.83 -2.16 2.03
C THR A 63 -5.26 -3.01 3.21
N THR A 64 -6.30 -3.84 3.08
CA THR A 64 -6.93 -4.52 4.22
C THR A 64 -7.11 -6.02 4.02
N ARG A 65 -6.97 -6.54 2.80
CA ARG A 65 -7.02 -7.99 2.60
C ARG A 65 -5.87 -8.72 3.27
N GLU A 66 -6.14 -9.93 3.73
CA GLU A 66 -5.11 -10.86 4.15
C GLU A 66 -4.25 -11.30 2.97
N ARG A 67 -2.99 -11.62 3.26
CA ARG A 67 -1.99 -12.12 2.31
C ARG A 67 -1.49 -13.45 2.81
N THR A 68 -1.33 -14.41 1.91
CA THR A 68 -0.76 -15.72 2.22
C THR A 68 0.73 -15.73 1.94
N TYR A 69 1.44 -16.67 2.53
CA TYR A 69 2.87 -16.84 2.34
C TYR A 69 3.24 -17.07 0.86
N GLU A 70 2.44 -17.87 0.15
CA GLU A 70 2.66 -18.24 -1.25
C GLU A 70 2.29 -17.14 -2.23
N GLU A 71 1.72 -16.03 -1.75
CA GLU A 71 1.34 -14.94 -2.61
C GLU A 71 2.58 -14.29 -3.24
N VAL A 72 2.50 -14.06 -4.55
CA VAL A 72 3.51 -13.26 -5.27
C VAL A 72 3.17 -11.79 -5.08
N LEU A 73 4.03 -11.09 -4.34
CA LEU A 73 3.83 -9.68 -4.02
C LEU A 73 4.40 -8.80 -5.14
N PRO A 74 3.80 -7.62 -5.40
CA PRO A 74 4.29 -6.69 -6.41
C PRO A 74 5.77 -6.29 -6.25
N TRP A 75 6.28 -6.30 -5.02
CA TRP A 75 7.65 -5.95 -4.67
C TRP A 75 8.58 -7.15 -4.47
N ASP A 76 8.14 -8.40 -4.69
CA ASP A 76 8.98 -9.62 -4.56
C ASP A 76 10.21 -9.60 -5.48
N HIS A 77 10.22 -8.75 -6.50
CA HIS A 77 11.36 -8.57 -7.41
C HIS A 77 12.41 -7.57 -6.90
N LEU A 78 12.17 -6.92 -5.77
CA LEU A 78 13.10 -5.99 -5.13
C LEU A 78 13.93 -6.73 -4.08
N ASP A 79 15.22 -6.48 -4.07
CA ASP A 79 16.13 -6.98 -3.03
C ASP A 79 16.28 -5.89 -1.96
N SER A 80 15.78 -6.17 -0.75
CA SER A 80 15.92 -5.30 0.43
C SER A 80 17.05 -5.74 1.36
N GLY A 81 17.75 -6.83 1.05
CA GLY A 81 18.72 -7.47 1.94
C GLY A 81 18.09 -8.33 3.05
N LEU A 82 16.76 -8.50 3.06
CA LEU A 82 16.03 -9.36 3.99
C LEU A 82 15.44 -10.55 3.24
N ASP A 83 15.45 -11.72 3.90
CA ASP A 83 14.84 -12.93 3.37
C ASP A 83 13.30 -12.87 3.51
N LYS A 84 12.56 -13.38 2.52
CA LYS A 84 11.09 -13.41 2.54
C LYS A 84 10.57 -14.26 3.70
N ASP A 85 11.25 -15.36 4.02
CA ASP A 85 10.88 -16.24 5.13
C ASP A 85 11.02 -15.50 6.45
N TRP A 86 12.10 -14.73 6.62
CA TRP A 86 12.29 -13.90 7.80
C TRP A 86 11.18 -12.85 7.97
N LEU A 87 10.82 -12.13 6.89
CA LEU A 87 9.71 -11.15 6.92
C LEU A 87 8.36 -11.80 7.23
N TRP A 88 8.16 -13.04 6.78
CA TRP A 88 6.94 -13.78 7.07
C TRP A 88 6.88 -14.23 8.53
N GLU A 89 7.97 -14.77 9.07
CA GLU A 89 8.10 -15.14 10.48
C GLU A 89 7.86 -13.92 11.39
N ASP A 90 8.49 -12.79 11.10
CA ASP A 90 8.29 -11.52 11.85
C ASP A 90 6.82 -11.06 11.82
N TRP A 91 6.13 -11.24 10.68
CA TRP A 91 4.69 -10.97 10.59
C TRP A 91 3.84 -11.92 11.44
N GLN A 92 4.17 -13.22 11.49
CA GLN A 92 3.46 -14.18 12.36
C GLN A 92 3.68 -13.85 13.83
N ASP A 93 4.92 -13.53 14.23
CA ASP A 93 5.25 -13.13 15.60
C ASP A 93 4.47 -11.87 16.01
N ALA A 94 4.35 -10.89 15.10
CA ALA A 94 3.56 -9.68 15.32
C ALA A 94 2.05 -9.97 15.52
N LEU A 95 1.50 -10.96 14.81
CA LEU A 95 0.12 -11.42 14.99
C LEU A 95 -0.08 -12.14 16.33
N ASP A 96 0.93 -12.87 16.80
CA ASP A 96 0.93 -13.57 18.08
C ASP A 96 1.32 -12.66 19.27
N GLU A 97 1.46 -11.35 19.03
CA GLU A 97 1.87 -10.34 20.02
C GLU A 97 3.22 -10.66 20.68
N THR A 98 4.11 -11.36 19.97
CA THR A 98 5.45 -11.71 20.45
C THR A 98 6.36 -10.49 20.32
N GLU A 99 6.97 -10.06 21.43
CA GLU A 99 7.91 -8.94 21.42
C GLU A 99 9.26 -9.36 20.81
N VAL A 100 9.75 -8.56 19.87
CA VAL A 100 11.09 -8.69 19.31
C VAL A 100 12.06 -7.86 20.16
N GLU A 101 13.25 -8.41 20.46
CA GLU A 101 14.30 -7.65 21.14
C GLU A 101 14.71 -6.43 20.30
N ASP A 102 15.07 -5.33 20.97
CA ASP A 102 15.44 -4.06 20.33
C ASP A 102 16.55 -4.26 19.27
N CYS A 103 16.29 -3.75 18.06
CA CYS A 103 17.20 -3.89 16.92
C CYS A 103 18.59 -3.31 17.27
N ARG A 104 19.66 -4.10 17.09
CA ARG A 104 21.07 -3.68 17.27
C ARG A 104 21.90 -3.88 16.02
#